data_AF-A0AAV2AG50-F1
#
_entry.id   AF-A0AAV2AG50-F1
#
_cell.length_a   1.000
_cell.length_b   1.000
_cell.length_c   1.000
_cell.angle_alpha   90.00
_cell.angle_beta   90.00
_cell.angle_gamma   90.00
#
_symmetry.space_group_name_H-M   'P 1'
#
loop_
_entity.id
_entity.type
_entity.pdbx_description
1 polymer ?
#
loop_
_entity_poly.entity_id
_entity_poly.type
_entity_poly.pdbx_seq_one_letter_code
_entity_poly.pdbx_strand_id
1 'polypeptide(L)'
;MSVCGVTEMQQTSCGSLYGNLEEYLNEVEKRAQRTCNDSDDVYTQLAQREKDLVLAAELGKALLEKNEEISRANERLAEEYSHKLELLEQEKHALRRKLDVLEGEYDSRVAELQGDLSQLQKELSLQTSAYKSNEKEKGQLLEELTEQNHRLTAELKQASRTEDQLQGQLQALREQFNVRRSNLHDHVSQLEGLREEINLLSERKYELEKRISALSDEREGLNVSLEESSDRILLLERRNREQEQQLRLQQRDIDELRQTNSHLQNRLDVVLRRCGTPINGDKPSLFNEIEMSSQSSVEDELRSPSQCGRSKNPSLGFLEDEIECDDSDLVLAMDTEDSWKFREELVPIYRQLRRLCEDLRRRRDNYSSADSGISHSPEEIRASEIRLGMLTSITKELGNLIEEAFMSQDDGMCQSCQSLAEDRETLEKVQKELQEKNEEIKRKTEDASQLFAKLTLQETELNAIKESRDQLQSDLDNSSLAKDQIVKKAWEVRDQAVARKNAVEIELARTRIDVMHINSQLMEAVQQKIELSQQLEQWKMDMEVLLDNQVMKKLKTQEQEDKKQKSQTDVSLDPPPTKRQNSKGKLFRLWR
;
A
#
# COMPACT_ATOMS: atom_id res chain seq x y z
N MET A 1 -10.94 82.49 38.43
CA MET A 1 -10.44 82.78 39.79
C MET A 1 -9.12 83.53 39.67
N SER A 2 -8.92 84.48 40.58
CA SER A 2 -7.74 85.35 40.76
C SER A 2 -7.57 86.54 39.81
N VAL A 3 -8.29 87.62 40.16
CA VAL A 3 -7.83 89.00 40.03
C VAL A 3 -7.36 89.42 41.43
N CYS A 4 -6.07 89.65 41.64
CA CYS A 4 -5.58 90.30 42.85
C CYS A 4 -4.20 90.88 42.60
N GLY A 5 -4.03 92.19 42.84
CA GLY A 5 -2.70 92.81 42.85
C GLY A 5 -2.66 94.23 42.27
N VAL A 6 -3.46 95.17 42.79
CA VAL A 6 -3.26 96.61 42.50
C VAL A 6 -3.36 97.51 43.75
N THR A 7 -3.67 96.97 44.93
CA THR A 7 -4.05 97.82 46.09
C THR A 7 -2.93 98.26 47.02
N GLU A 8 -1.67 97.87 46.85
CA GLU A 8 -0.63 98.10 47.89
C GLU A 8 0.40 99.21 47.61
N MET A 9 0.42 99.87 46.45
CA MET A 9 1.46 100.89 46.16
C MET A 9 1.08 102.35 46.43
N GLN A 10 -0.15 102.66 46.85
CA GLN A 10 -0.61 104.06 46.95
C GLN A 10 -0.53 104.70 48.34
N GLN A 11 -0.18 103.97 49.40
CA GLN A 11 -0.34 104.49 50.77
C GLN A 11 0.91 105.08 51.46
N THR A 12 2.13 104.89 50.96
CA THR A 12 3.34 105.29 51.70
C THR A 12 3.99 106.60 51.25
N SER A 13 3.60 107.19 50.13
CA SER A 13 4.24 108.41 49.59
C SER A 13 3.55 109.73 50.03
N CYS A 14 2.28 109.68 50.46
CA CYS A 14 1.47 110.88 50.66
C CYS A 14 1.76 111.64 51.97
N GLY A 15 2.27 110.96 53.01
CA GLY A 15 2.51 111.57 54.33
C GLY A 15 3.71 112.53 54.40
N SER A 16 4.75 112.30 53.59
CA SER A 16 5.98 113.12 53.63
C SER A 16 5.88 114.43 52.84
N LEU A 17 4.94 114.53 51.89
CA LEU A 17 4.77 115.71 51.04
C LEU A 17 4.05 116.86 51.77
N TYR A 18 3.14 116.53 52.70
CA TYR A 18 2.37 117.54 53.45
C TYR A 18 3.21 118.30 54.48
N GLY A 19 4.13 117.64 55.18
CA GLY A 19 5.00 118.30 56.18
C GLY A 19 5.97 119.31 55.56
N ASN A 20 6.53 118.99 54.38
CA ASN A 20 7.44 119.91 53.67
C ASN A 20 6.71 121.15 53.11
N LEU A 21 5.41 121.04 52.81
CA LEU A 21 4.60 122.18 52.35
C LEU A 21 4.35 123.19 53.47
N GLU A 22 4.16 122.71 54.70
CA GLU A 22 3.83 123.52 55.87
C GLU A 22 5.04 124.32 56.38
N GLU A 23 6.23 123.74 56.29
CA GLU A 23 7.50 124.43 56.59
C GLU A 23 7.83 125.49 55.52
N TYR A 24 7.56 125.20 54.24
CA TYR A 24 7.73 126.15 53.13
C TYR A 24 6.76 127.33 53.22
N LEU A 25 5.50 127.09 53.58
CA LEU A 25 4.50 128.14 53.81
C LEU A 25 4.91 129.08 54.95
N ASN A 26 5.40 128.53 56.07
CA ASN A 26 5.91 129.32 57.20
C ASN A 26 7.15 130.16 56.82
N GLU A 27 8.02 129.67 55.94
CA GLU A 27 9.17 130.43 55.43
C GLU A 27 8.77 131.54 54.45
N VAL A 28 7.76 131.30 53.60
CA VAL A 28 7.18 132.31 52.71
C VAL A 28 6.50 133.41 53.52
N GLU A 29 5.79 133.06 54.60
CA GLU A 29 5.13 134.01 55.50
C GLU A 29 6.14 134.85 56.31
N LYS A 30 7.22 134.23 56.81
CA LYS A 30 8.34 134.95 57.45
C LYS A 30 9.12 135.84 56.47
N ARG A 31 9.24 135.47 55.19
CA ARG A 31 9.83 136.33 54.15
C ARG A 31 8.91 137.51 53.82
N ALA A 32 7.60 137.29 53.71
CA ALA A 32 6.62 138.36 53.47
C ALA A 32 6.67 139.44 54.56
N GLN A 33 6.76 139.03 55.84
CA GLN A 33 6.84 139.95 56.99
C GLN A 33 8.14 140.77 57.07
N ARG A 34 9.23 140.32 56.45
CA ARG A 34 10.52 141.05 56.45
C ARG A 34 10.61 142.18 55.40
N THR A 35 9.74 142.18 54.39
CA THR A 35 9.82 143.14 53.27
C THR A 35 9.08 144.46 53.47
N CYS A 36 8.50 144.71 54.66
CA CYS A 36 7.67 145.89 54.92
C CYS A 36 8.42 147.08 55.57
N ASN A 37 9.71 146.95 55.89
CA ASN A 37 10.42 147.89 56.77
C ASN A 37 11.55 148.72 56.14
N ASP A 38 11.73 148.72 54.81
CA ASP A 38 12.62 149.67 54.14
C ASP A 38 11.83 150.59 53.21
N SER A 39 12.00 151.89 53.42
CA SER A 39 11.38 152.98 52.66
C SER A 39 12.01 153.13 51.27
N ASP A 40 11.86 152.11 50.44
CA ASP A 40 12.15 152.19 49.01
C ASP A 40 10.90 152.68 48.26
N ASP A 41 11.11 153.66 47.39
CA ASP A 41 10.12 154.41 46.60
C ASP A 41 8.92 153.54 46.16
N VAL A 42 7.69 153.93 46.55
CA VAL A 42 6.44 153.17 46.31
C VAL A 42 6.29 152.78 44.84
N TYR A 43 6.79 153.61 43.93
CA TYR A 43 6.81 153.34 42.49
C TYR A 43 7.78 152.20 42.10
N THR A 44 8.93 152.08 42.76
CA THR A 44 9.88 150.98 42.54
C THR A 44 9.36 149.65 43.08
N GLN A 45 8.71 149.67 44.26
CA GLN A 45 8.04 148.50 44.82
C GLN A 45 6.85 148.06 43.97
N LEU A 46 6.04 149.01 43.47
CA LEU A 46 4.94 148.70 42.56
C LEU A 46 5.45 148.11 41.25
N ALA A 47 6.48 148.70 40.65
CA ALA A 47 7.10 148.15 39.43
C ALA A 47 7.74 146.77 39.67
N GLN A 48 8.26 146.49 40.85
CA GLN A 48 8.78 145.18 41.23
C GLN A 48 7.65 144.17 41.44
N ARG A 49 6.54 144.57 42.08
CA ARG A 49 5.34 143.73 42.23
C ARG A 49 4.65 143.47 40.89
N GLU A 50 4.62 144.43 39.97
CA GLU A 50 4.14 144.23 38.60
C GLU A 50 5.03 143.25 37.83
N LYS A 51 6.36 143.35 37.96
CA LYS A 51 7.30 142.36 37.40
C LYS A 51 7.10 140.97 38.02
N ASP A 52 6.91 140.86 39.33
CA ASP A 52 6.68 139.59 40.01
C ASP A 52 5.33 138.97 39.63
N LEU A 53 4.28 139.77 39.44
CA LEU A 53 2.97 139.31 38.95
C LEU A 53 3.07 138.80 37.51
N VAL A 54 3.82 139.49 36.64
CA VAL A 54 4.09 139.04 35.27
C VAL A 54 4.89 137.73 35.30
N LEU A 55 5.96 137.64 36.09
CA LEU A 55 6.77 136.43 36.23
C LEU A 55 5.95 135.26 36.81
N ALA A 56 5.05 135.50 37.77
CA ALA A 56 4.17 134.47 38.31
C ALA A 56 3.14 133.99 37.27
N ALA A 57 2.61 134.90 36.44
CA ALA A 57 1.75 134.54 35.32
C ALA A 57 2.51 133.77 34.23
N GLU A 58 3.77 134.14 33.94
CA GLU A 58 4.65 133.41 33.02
C GLU A 58 5.00 132.02 33.55
N LEU A 59 5.30 131.88 34.84
CA LEU A 59 5.52 130.58 35.50
C LEU A 59 4.24 129.74 35.48
N GLY A 60 3.09 130.34 35.79
CA GLY A 60 1.78 129.67 35.73
C GLY A 60 1.46 129.20 34.32
N LYS A 61 1.76 130.01 33.30
CA LYS A 61 1.63 129.64 31.89
C LYS A 61 2.57 128.49 31.53
N ALA A 62 3.84 128.54 31.93
CA ALA A 62 4.80 127.45 31.71
C ALA A 62 4.38 126.15 32.42
N LEU A 63 3.81 126.24 33.62
CA LEU A 63 3.28 125.09 34.36
C LEU A 63 2.01 124.52 33.71
N LEU A 64 1.11 125.37 33.20
CA LEU A 64 -0.06 124.93 32.44
C LEU A 64 0.36 124.25 31.13
N GLU A 65 1.29 124.84 30.38
CA GLU A 65 1.86 124.23 29.17
C GLU A 65 2.50 122.87 29.48
N LYS A 66 3.24 122.75 30.59
CA LYS A 66 3.81 121.47 31.05
C LYS A 66 2.74 120.46 31.46
N ASN A 67 1.69 120.88 32.17
CA ASN A 67 0.57 120.02 32.53
C ASN A 67 -0.22 119.57 31.31
N GLU A 68 -0.39 120.43 30.30
CA GLU A 68 -0.98 120.06 29.02
C GLU A 68 -0.10 119.09 28.23
N GLU A 69 1.23 119.27 28.23
CA GLU A 69 2.18 118.32 27.65
C GLU A 69 2.11 116.96 28.35
N ILE A 70 2.06 116.93 29.68
CA ILE A 70 1.91 115.70 30.48
C ILE A 70 0.54 115.05 30.20
N SER A 71 -0.53 115.83 30.09
CA SER A 71 -1.87 115.32 29.77
C SER A 71 -1.91 114.70 28.38
N ARG A 72 -1.34 115.38 27.38
CA ARG A 72 -1.17 114.84 26.01
C ARG A 72 -0.31 113.58 26.00
N ALA A 73 0.73 113.50 26.83
CA ALA A 73 1.55 112.29 26.94
C ALA A 73 0.79 111.14 27.60
N ASN A 74 -0.01 111.41 28.63
CA ASN A 74 -0.85 110.42 29.30
C ASN A 74 -1.96 109.89 28.39
N GLU A 75 -2.57 110.75 27.56
CA GLU A 75 -3.54 110.35 26.55
C GLU A 75 -2.92 109.39 25.52
N ARG A 76 -1.75 109.73 24.97
CA ARG A 76 -1.02 108.82 24.06
C ARG A 76 -0.68 107.49 24.72
N LEU A 77 -0.23 107.52 25.97
CA LEU A 77 0.04 106.29 26.72
C LEU A 77 -1.25 105.46 26.92
N ALA A 78 -2.37 106.10 27.25
CA ALA A 78 -3.66 105.41 27.38
C ALA A 78 -4.11 104.79 26.06
N GLU A 79 -3.94 105.50 24.94
CA GLU A 79 -4.18 104.98 23.58
C GLU A 79 -3.29 103.77 23.29
N GLU A 80 -1.98 103.85 23.55
CA GLU A 80 -1.06 102.74 23.37
C GLU A 80 -1.42 101.53 24.24
N TYR A 81 -1.84 101.74 25.49
CA TYR A 81 -2.31 100.66 26.37
C TYR A 81 -3.62 100.07 25.90
N SER A 82 -4.55 100.88 25.41
CA SER A 82 -5.80 100.38 24.82
C SER A 82 -5.54 99.52 23.59
N HIS A 83 -4.62 99.94 22.71
CA HIS A 83 -4.27 99.17 21.54
C HIS A 83 -3.57 97.84 21.90
N LYS A 84 -2.67 97.85 22.89
CA LYS A 84 -2.06 96.63 23.42
C LYS A 84 -3.10 95.68 24.02
N LEU A 85 -4.10 96.19 24.73
CA LEU A 85 -5.21 95.38 25.26
C LEU A 85 -6.03 94.74 24.14
N GLU A 86 -6.38 95.51 23.11
CA GLU A 86 -7.09 94.97 21.93
C GLU A 86 -6.31 93.86 21.23
N LEU A 87 -4.99 94.04 21.03
CA LEU A 87 -4.14 93.02 20.43
C LEU A 87 -4.11 91.74 21.28
N LEU A 88 -3.94 91.86 22.60
CA LEU A 88 -3.96 90.72 23.51
C LEU A 88 -5.32 90.00 23.52
N GLU A 89 -6.42 90.75 23.44
CA GLU A 89 -7.76 90.16 23.32
C GLU A 89 -7.92 89.41 21.99
N GLN A 90 -7.49 89.98 20.88
CA GLN A 90 -7.50 89.32 19.57
C GLN A 90 -6.66 88.04 19.57
N GLU A 91 -5.44 88.09 20.11
CA GLU A 91 -4.56 86.92 20.24
C GLU A 91 -5.19 85.84 21.12
N LYS A 92 -5.79 86.22 22.26
CA LYS A 92 -6.52 85.30 23.13
C LYS A 92 -7.70 84.64 22.40
N HIS A 93 -8.50 85.40 21.66
CA HIS A 93 -9.61 84.87 20.87
C HIS A 93 -9.12 84.00 19.71
N ALA A 94 -7.97 84.30 19.12
CA ALA A 94 -7.35 83.47 18.09
C ALA A 94 -6.80 82.16 18.68
N LEU A 95 -6.14 82.21 19.83
CA LEU A 95 -5.62 81.03 20.52
C LEU A 95 -6.74 80.09 21.00
N ARG A 96 -7.85 80.63 21.52
CA ARG A 96 -9.02 79.83 21.88
C ARG A 96 -9.58 79.09 20.67
N ARG A 97 -9.80 79.77 19.55
CA ARG A 97 -10.26 79.12 18.31
C ARG A 97 -9.30 78.05 17.82
N LYS A 98 -7.99 78.29 17.92
CA LYS A 98 -6.97 77.27 17.57
C LYS A 98 -7.05 76.06 18.50
N LEU A 99 -7.26 76.27 19.80
CA LEU A 99 -7.49 75.20 20.76
C LEU A 99 -8.77 74.42 20.42
N ASP A 100 -9.90 75.09 20.20
CA ASP A 100 -11.17 74.44 19.86
C ASP A 100 -11.06 73.59 18.58
N VAL A 101 -10.33 74.08 17.57
CA VAL A 101 -10.06 73.32 16.33
C VAL A 101 -9.21 72.09 16.61
N LEU A 102 -8.12 72.23 17.36
CA LEU A 102 -7.27 71.10 17.72
C LEU A 102 -8.02 70.08 18.58
N GLU A 103 -8.82 70.53 19.56
CA GLU A 103 -9.70 69.68 20.36
C GLU A 103 -10.67 68.89 19.48
N GLY A 104 -11.33 69.54 18.50
CA GLY A 104 -12.20 68.87 17.55
C GLY A 104 -11.49 67.84 16.65
N GLU A 105 -10.25 68.11 16.24
CA GLU A 105 -9.41 67.15 15.51
C GLU A 105 -9.06 65.94 16.38
N TYR A 106 -8.70 66.17 17.66
CA TYR A 106 -8.43 65.08 18.60
C TYR A 106 -9.68 64.26 18.90
N ASP A 107 -10.84 64.89 19.09
CA ASP A 107 -12.12 64.20 19.30
C ASP A 107 -12.49 63.35 18.09
N SER A 108 -12.29 63.87 16.87
CA SER A 108 -12.49 63.12 15.63
C SER A 108 -11.56 61.92 15.56
N ARG A 109 -10.27 62.10 15.90
CA ARG A 109 -9.29 61.01 15.90
C ARG A 109 -9.62 59.95 16.95
N VAL A 110 -10.09 60.36 18.12
CA VAL A 110 -10.53 59.44 19.18
C VAL A 110 -11.76 58.67 18.72
N ALA A 111 -12.74 59.31 18.07
CA ALA A 111 -13.93 58.65 17.54
C ALA A 111 -13.59 57.62 16.44
N GLU A 112 -12.66 57.94 15.54
CA GLU A 112 -12.14 57.00 14.55
C GLU A 112 -11.52 55.77 15.22
N LEU A 113 -10.59 55.98 16.16
CA LEU A 113 -9.92 54.88 16.87
C LEU A 113 -10.90 54.05 17.70
N GLN A 114 -11.90 54.66 18.34
CA GLN A 114 -12.97 53.95 19.02
C GLN A 114 -13.81 53.12 18.04
N GLY A 115 -14.08 53.66 16.85
CA GLY A 115 -14.71 52.95 15.74
C GLY A 115 -13.92 51.72 15.33
N ASP A 116 -12.63 51.88 15.03
CA ASP A 116 -11.72 50.80 14.65
C ASP A 116 -11.62 49.72 15.73
N LEU A 117 -11.49 50.11 17.00
CA LEU A 117 -11.49 49.17 18.13
C LEU A 117 -12.78 48.36 18.20
N SER A 118 -13.94 49.01 18.00
CA SER A 118 -15.23 48.32 18.01
C SER A 118 -15.38 47.35 16.83
N GLN A 119 -14.84 47.69 15.66
CA GLN A 119 -14.84 46.83 14.49
C GLN A 119 -13.95 45.60 14.70
N LEU A 120 -12.71 45.81 15.17
CA LEU A 120 -11.78 44.74 15.48
C LEU A 120 -12.32 43.81 16.58
N GLN A 121 -13.00 44.35 17.60
CA GLN A 121 -13.68 43.54 18.62
C GLN A 121 -14.79 42.68 18.02
N LYS A 122 -15.61 43.23 17.11
CA LYS A 122 -16.66 42.47 16.42
C LYS A 122 -16.06 41.39 15.52
N GLU A 123 -15.06 41.71 14.72
CA GLU A 123 -14.36 40.74 13.87
C GLU A 123 -13.74 39.62 14.70
N LEU A 124 -13.08 39.94 15.82
CA LEU A 124 -12.54 38.94 16.73
C LEU A 124 -13.65 38.06 17.33
N SER A 125 -14.80 38.64 17.70
CA SER A 125 -15.94 37.87 18.22
C SER A 125 -16.53 36.93 17.17
N LEU A 126 -16.62 37.37 15.91
CA LEU A 126 -17.09 36.55 14.80
C LEU A 126 -16.11 35.43 14.49
N GLN A 127 -14.82 35.74 14.39
CA GLN A 127 -13.76 34.75 14.16
C GLN A 127 -13.70 33.71 15.29
N THR A 128 -13.80 34.13 16.54
CA THR A 128 -13.84 33.18 17.68
C THR A 128 -15.10 32.32 17.67
N SER A 129 -16.26 32.85 17.27
CA SER A 129 -17.49 32.07 17.12
C SER A 129 -17.41 31.06 15.96
N ALA A 130 -16.87 31.48 14.81
CA ALA A 130 -16.66 30.62 13.65
C ALA A 130 -15.65 29.51 13.95
N TYR A 131 -14.55 29.84 14.62
CA TYR A 131 -13.58 28.85 15.09
C TYR A 131 -14.23 27.80 16.00
N LYS A 132 -15.06 28.23 16.96
CA LYS A 132 -15.80 27.31 17.84
C LYS A 132 -16.81 26.45 17.09
N SER A 133 -17.48 26.97 16.06
CA SER A 133 -18.38 26.16 15.21
C SER A 133 -17.58 25.10 14.45
N ASN A 134 -16.49 25.51 13.80
CA ASN A 134 -15.62 24.62 13.05
C ASN A 134 -14.99 23.54 13.94
N GLU A 135 -14.60 23.86 15.19
CA GLU A 135 -14.13 22.85 16.15
C GLU A 135 -15.22 21.85 16.53
N LYS A 136 -16.48 22.30 16.69
CA LYS A 136 -17.60 21.40 16.96
C LYS A 136 -17.88 20.49 15.76
N GLU A 137 -17.90 21.03 14.56
CA GLU A 137 -18.08 20.26 13.32
C GLU A 137 -16.94 19.26 13.11
N LYS A 138 -15.68 19.66 13.35
CA LYS A 138 -14.54 18.74 13.37
C LYS A 138 -14.69 17.66 14.43
N GLY A 139 -15.15 18.02 15.64
CA GLY A 139 -15.44 17.08 16.71
C GLY A 139 -16.47 16.04 16.29
N GLN A 140 -17.58 16.47 15.67
CA GLN A 140 -18.63 15.59 15.16
C GLN A 140 -18.12 14.66 14.07
N LEU A 141 -17.35 15.16 13.10
CA LEU A 141 -16.75 14.32 12.06
C LEU A 141 -15.76 13.29 12.64
N LEU A 142 -14.99 13.68 13.66
CA LEU A 142 -14.10 12.74 14.36
C LEU A 142 -14.91 11.68 15.11
N GLU A 143 -15.98 12.05 15.81
CA GLU A 143 -16.89 11.10 16.46
C GLU A 143 -17.48 10.12 15.44
N GLU A 144 -18.04 10.59 14.33
CA GLU A 144 -18.59 9.75 13.26
C GLU A 144 -17.53 8.80 12.67
N LEU A 145 -16.33 9.30 12.36
CA LEU A 145 -15.24 8.47 11.85
C LEU A 145 -14.77 7.45 12.90
N THR A 146 -14.72 7.82 14.18
CA THR A 146 -14.36 6.87 15.24
C THR A 146 -15.43 5.80 15.41
N GLU A 147 -16.72 6.14 15.36
CA GLU A 147 -17.81 5.17 15.41
C GLU A 147 -17.77 4.21 14.21
N GLN A 148 -17.56 4.72 13.00
CA GLN A 148 -17.42 3.90 11.80
C GLN A 148 -16.24 2.93 11.92
N ASN A 149 -15.09 3.41 12.39
CA ASN A 149 -13.92 2.55 12.64
C ASN A 149 -14.22 1.48 13.70
N HIS A 150 -14.94 1.82 14.78
CA HIS A 150 -15.36 0.84 15.79
C HIS A 150 -16.32 -0.20 15.21
N ARG A 151 -17.29 0.21 14.38
CA ARG A 151 -18.23 -0.70 13.70
C ARG A 151 -17.50 -1.65 12.75
N LEU A 152 -16.65 -1.14 11.87
CA LEU A 152 -15.84 -1.96 10.96
C LEU A 152 -14.91 -2.91 11.72
N THR A 153 -14.32 -2.46 12.83
CA THR A 153 -13.50 -3.32 13.69
C THR A 153 -14.33 -4.44 14.34
N ALA A 154 -15.57 -4.15 14.74
CA ALA A 154 -16.48 -5.15 15.29
C ALA A 154 -16.90 -6.17 14.23
N GLU A 155 -17.22 -5.72 13.01
CA GLU A 155 -17.53 -6.59 11.87
C GLU A 155 -16.34 -7.48 11.50
N LEU A 156 -15.11 -6.94 11.46
CA LEU A 156 -13.91 -7.70 11.19
C LEU A 156 -13.65 -8.75 12.28
N LYS A 157 -13.87 -8.41 13.56
CA LYS A 157 -13.79 -9.37 14.67
C LYS A 157 -14.86 -10.47 14.56
N GLN A 158 -16.06 -10.12 14.10
CA GLN A 158 -17.12 -11.11 13.88
C GLN A 158 -16.77 -12.04 12.72
N ALA A 159 -16.27 -11.50 11.60
CA ALA A 159 -15.81 -12.29 10.45
C ALA A 159 -14.67 -13.24 10.84
N SER A 160 -13.68 -12.76 11.60
CA SER A 160 -12.59 -13.59 12.13
C SER A 160 -13.12 -14.71 13.03
N ARG A 161 -14.09 -14.45 13.92
CA ARG A 161 -14.71 -15.51 14.73
C ARG A 161 -15.43 -16.55 13.88
N THR A 162 -16.13 -16.13 12.82
CA THR A 162 -16.78 -17.08 11.92
C THR A 162 -15.78 -17.88 11.11
N GLU A 163 -14.65 -17.27 10.73
CA GLU A 163 -13.55 -17.97 10.06
C GLU A 163 -12.93 -19.02 11.00
N ASP A 164 -12.64 -18.67 12.24
CA ASP A 164 -12.12 -19.61 13.26
C ASP A 164 -13.08 -20.80 13.46
N GLN A 165 -14.40 -20.53 13.49
CA GLN A 165 -15.41 -21.58 13.58
C GLN A 165 -15.40 -22.52 12.37
N LEU A 166 -15.33 -21.97 11.16
CA LEU A 166 -15.25 -22.76 9.92
C LEU A 166 -13.93 -23.52 9.82
N GLN A 167 -12.81 -22.92 10.22
CA GLN A 167 -11.51 -23.61 10.31
C GLN A 167 -11.57 -24.77 11.30
N GLY A 168 -12.20 -24.59 12.46
CA GLY A 168 -12.45 -25.68 13.42
C GLY A 168 -13.31 -26.80 12.84
N GLN A 169 -14.37 -26.47 12.09
CA GLN A 169 -15.20 -27.46 11.40
C GLN A 169 -14.42 -28.22 10.32
N LEU A 170 -13.59 -27.51 9.52
CA LEU A 170 -12.74 -28.12 8.51
C LEU A 170 -11.69 -29.04 9.14
N GLN A 171 -11.10 -28.65 10.27
CA GLN A 171 -10.18 -29.49 11.00
C GLN A 171 -10.87 -30.77 11.51
N ALA A 172 -12.04 -30.63 12.14
CA ALA A 172 -12.82 -31.79 12.60
C ALA A 172 -13.20 -32.73 11.45
N LEU A 173 -13.58 -32.20 10.28
CA LEU A 173 -13.84 -33.00 9.09
C LEU A 173 -12.58 -33.70 8.58
N ARG A 174 -11.44 -33.01 8.53
CA ARG A 174 -10.13 -33.62 8.16
C ARG A 174 -9.76 -34.75 9.10
N GLU A 175 -9.96 -34.57 10.40
CA GLU A 175 -9.74 -35.61 11.41
C GLU A 175 -10.68 -36.80 11.19
N GLN A 176 -11.96 -36.57 10.91
CA GLN A 176 -12.91 -37.64 10.56
C GLN A 176 -12.50 -38.40 9.30
N PHE A 177 -12.05 -37.71 8.25
CA PHE A 177 -11.54 -38.35 7.04
C PHE A 177 -10.25 -39.13 7.30
N ASN A 178 -9.36 -38.62 8.16
CA ASN A 178 -8.15 -39.33 8.55
C ASN A 178 -8.47 -40.62 9.31
N VAL A 179 -9.43 -40.59 10.24
CA VAL A 179 -9.90 -41.78 10.95
C VAL A 179 -10.57 -42.78 10.00
N ARG A 180 -11.42 -42.31 9.08
CA ARG A 180 -12.01 -43.20 8.05
C ARG A 180 -10.94 -43.82 7.16
N ARG A 181 -9.90 -43.05 6.79
CA ARG A 181 -8.77 -43.51 5.99
C ARG A 181 -7.92 -44.53 6.74
N SER A 182 -7.65 -44.34 8.03
CA SER A 182 -6.94 -45.34 8.84
C SER A 182 -7.75 -46.61 8.98
N ASN A 183 -9.06 -46.52 9.27
CA ASN A 183 -9.92 -47.70 9.37
C ASN A 183 -9.98 -48.46 8.04
N LEU A 184 -10.08 -47.76 6.91
CA LEU A 184 -10.02 -48.39 5.60
C LEU A 184 -8.68 -49.08 5.37
N HIS A 185 -7.57 -48.45 5.75
CA HIS A 185 -6.24 -49.05 5.66
C HIS A 185 -6.14 -50.31 6.51
N ASP A 186 -6.69 -50.31 7.73
CA ASP A 186 -6.74 -51.49 8.61
C ASP A 186 -7.57 -52.61 7.98
N HIS A 187 -8.73 -52.31 7.37
CA HIS A 187 -9.53 -53.29 6.64
C HIS A 187 -8.82 -53.85 5.41
N VAL A 188 -8.12 -53.00 4.65
CA VAL A 188 -7.30 -53.45 3.52
C VAL A 188 -6.20 -54.38 3.99
N SER A 189 -5.49 -54.04 5.06
CA SER A 189 -4.46 -54.91 5.65
C SER A 189 -5.04 -56.24 6.14
N GLN A 190 -6.24 -56.23 6.77
CA GLN A 190 -6.95 -57.46 7.14
C GLN A 190 -7.31 -58.31 5.92
N LEU A 191 -7.77 -57.69 4.83
CA LEU A 191 -8.07 -58.41 3.58
C LEU A 191 -6.81 -58.97 2.91
N GLU A 192 -5.69 -58.23 2.96
CA GLU A 192 -4.38 -58.72 2.49
C GLU A 192 -3.94 -59.94 3.30
N GLY A 193 -4.06 -59.90 4.63
CA GLY A 193 -3.77 -61.05 5.49
C GLY A 193 -4.64 -62.28 5.17
N LEU A 194 -5.96 -62.09 4.98
CA LEU A 194 -6.85 -63.19 4.57
C LEU A 194 -6.52 -63.71 3.17
N ARG A 195 -6.11 -62.85 2.23
CA ARG A 195 -5.66 -63.28 0.89
C ARG A 195 -4.40 -64.13 0.98
N GLU A 196 -3.44 -63.74 1.81
CA GLU A 196 -2.23 -64.53 2.07
C GLU A 196 -2.56 -65.89 2.69
N GLU A 197 -3.49 -65.94 3.66
CA GLU A 197 -3.97 -67.20 4.24
C GLU A 197 -4.64 -68.10 3.20
N ILE A 198 -5.50 -67.56 2.35
CA ILE A 198 -6.12 -68.31 1.24
C ILE A 198 -5.07 -68.83 0.27
N ASN A 199 -4.04 -68.04 -0.05
CA ASN A 199 -2.95 -68.46 -0.91
C ASN A 199 -2.16 -69.61 -0.28
N LEU A 200 -1.81 -69.53 1.00
CA LEU A 200 -1.13 -70.62 1.71
C LEU A 200 -2.00 -71.89 1.76
N LEU A 201 -3.31 -71.75 1.95
CA LEU A 201 -4.24 -72.89 1.93
C LEU A 201 -4.41 -73.48 0.53
N SER A 202 -4.41 -72.65 -0.52
CA SER A 202 -4.51 -73.11 -1.90
C SER A 202 -3.23 -73.82 -2.35
N GLU A 203 -2.06 -73.33 -1.94
CA GLU A 203 -0.77 -74.01 -2.13
C GLU A 203 -0.75 -75.37 -1.43
N ARG A 204 -1.14 -75.43 -0.15
CA ARG A 204 -1.25 -76.71 0.59
C ARG A 204 -2.26 -77.67 -0.06
N LYS A 205 -3.39 -77.16 -0.54
CA LYS A 205 -4.37 -77.95 -1.28
C LYS A 205 -3.75 -78.51 -2.55
N TYR A 206 -3.05 -77.68 -3.33
CA TYR A 206 -2.36 -78.10 -4.55
C TYR A 206 -1.29 -79.17 -4.28
N GLU A 207 -0.51 -79.03 -3.21
CA GLU A 207 0.46 -80.05 -2.77
C GLU A 207 -0.21 -81.39 -2.42
N LEU A 208 -1.35 -81.35 -1.71
CA LEU A 208 -2.13 -82.53 -1.37
C LEU A 208 -2.74 -83.17 -2.62
N GLU A 209 -3.29 -82.39 -3.53
CA GLU A 209 -3.82 -82.86 -4.82
C GLU A 209 -2.72 -83.55 -5.65
N LYS A 210 -1.53 -82.95 -5.72
CA LYS A 210 -0.36 -83.57 -6.37
C LYS A 210 0.08 -84.88 -5.70
N ARG A 211 -0.02 -84.96 -4.37
CA ARG A 211 0.28 -86.20 -3.65
C ARG A 211 -0.77 -87.28 -3.90
N ILE A 212 -2.05 -86.90 -3.99
CA ILE A 212 -3.15 -87.82 -4.34
C ILE A 212 -3.01 -88.31 -5.78
N SER A 213 -2.65 -87.44 -6.73
CA SER A 213 -2.43 -87.86 -8.12
C SER A 213 -1.28 -88.86 -8.21
N ALA A 214 -0.14 -88.57 -7.55
CA ALA A 214 1.00 -89.50 -7.52
C ALA A 214 0.62 -90.88 -6.92
N LEU A 215 -0.14 -90.91 -5.81
CA LEU A 215 -0.64 -92.17 -5.24
C LEU A 215 -1.65 -92.88 -6.15
N SER A 216 -2.43 -92.13 -6.94
CA SER A 216 -3.36 -92.70 -7.92
C SER A 216 -2.61 -93.32 -9.10
N ASP A 217 -1.58 -92.66 -9.60
CA ASP A 217 -0.68 -93.17 -10.64
C ASP A 217 0.05 -94.45 -10.14
N GLU A 218 0.54 -94.44 -8.89
CA GLU A 218 1.12 -95.63 -8.25
C GLU A 218 0.10 -96.77 -8.13
N ARG A 219 -1.14 -96.48 -7.71
CA ARG A 219 -2.23 -97.46 -7.64
C ARG A 219 -2.55 -98.05 -9.01
N GLU A 220 -2.63 -97.22 -10.05
CA GLU A 220 -2.90 -97.66 -11.42
C GLU A 220 -1.76 -98.51 -11.96
N GLY A 221 -0.50 -98.12 -11.72
CA GLY A 221 0.66 -98.95 -12.08
C GLY A 221 0.66 -100.32 -11.37
N LEU A 222 0.29 -100.36 -10.09
CA LEU A 222 0.10 -101.62 -9.37
C LEU A 222 -1.09 -102.43 -9.91
N ASN A 223 -2.17 -101.79 -10.32
CA ASN A 223 -3.33 -102.47 -10.91
C ASN A 223 -2.98 -103.10 -12.27
N VAL A 224 -2.24 -102.40 -13.12
CA VAL A 224 -1.72 -102.96 -14.39
C VAL A 224 -0.81 -104.16 -14.10
N SER A 225 0.09 -104.05 -13.12
CA SER A 225 0.95 -105.18 -12.71
C SER A 225 0.14 -106.37 -12.19
N LEU A 226 -0.96 -106.11 -11.48
CA LEU A 226 -1.89 -107.13 -11.00
C LEU A 226 -2.64 -107.80 -12.16
N GLU A 227 -3.12 -107.03 -13.13
CA GLU A 227 -3.76 -107.54 -14.35
C GLU A 227 -2.79 -108.42 -15.16
N GLU A 228 -1.56 -107.97 -15.40
CA GLU A 228 -0.52 -108.77 -16.06
C GLU A 228 -0.23 -110.09 -15.32
N SER A 229 -0.19 -110.04 -13.98
CA SER A 229 -0.02 -111.24 -13.17
C SER A 229 -1.24 -112.18 -13.23
N SER A 230 -2.44 -111.62 -13.32
CA SER A 230 -3.71 -112.36 -13.45
C SER A 230 -3.82 -113.02 -14.82
N ASP A 231 -3.45 -112.33 -15.89
CA ASP A 231 -3.37 -112.87 -17.25
C ASP A 231 -2.34 -114.01 -17.33
N ARG A 232 -1.19 -113.85 -16.66
CA ARG A 232 -0.19 -114.91 -16.52
C ARG A 232 -0.76 -116.13 -15.80
N ILE A 233 -1.54 -115.93 -14.73
CA ILE A 233 -2.24 -117.01 -14.02
C ILE A 233 -3.24 -117.70 -14.97
N LEU A 234 -4.07 -116.94 -15.69
CA LEU A 234 -5.05 -117.50 -16.64
C LEU A 234 -4.39 -118.31 -17.76
N LEU A 235 -3.26 -117.86 -18.30
CA LEU A 235 -2.48 -118.60 -19.29
C LEU A 235 -1.93 -119.91 -18.71
N LEU A 236 -1.40 -119.88 -17.49
CA LEU A 236 -0.91 -121.07 -16.79
C LEU A 236 -2.06 -122.05 -16.47
N GLU A 237 -3.22 -121.55 -16.03
CA GLU A 237 -4.42 -122.36 -15.81
C GLU A 237 -4.90 -123.02 -17.11
N ARG A 238 -4.92 -122.28 -18.22
CA ARG A 238 -5.29 -122.81 -19.54
C ARG A 238 -4.33 -123.92 -19.96
N ARG A 239 -3.02 -123.67 -19.85
CA ARG A 239 -2.00 -124.69 -20.14
C ARG A 239 -2.16 -125.93 -19.25
N ASN A 240 -2.50 -125.75 -17.97
CA ASN A 240 -2.75 -126.86 -17.06
C ASN A 240 -4.00 -127.65 -17.47
N ARG A 241 -5.12 -126.98 -17.84
CA ARG A 241 -6.31 -127.64 -18.37
C ARG A 241 -6.02 -128.40 -19.67
N GLU A 242 -5.23 -127.83 -20.57
CA GLU A 242 -4.79 -128.49 -21.81
C GLU A 242 -3.91 -129.71 -21.52
N GLN A 243 -2.97 -129.61 -20.57
CA GLN A 243 -2.17 -130.75 -20.09
C GLN A 243 -3.03 -131.82 -19.42
N GLU A 244 -4.00 -131.45 -18.58
CA GLU A 244 -4.97 -132.37 -18.00
C GLU A 244 -5.82 -133.08 -19.07
N GLN A 245 -6.25 -132.35 -20.11
CA GLN A 245 -6.96 -132.94 -21.25
C GLN A 245 -6.07 -133.90 -22.03
N GLN A 246 -4.81 -133.54 -22.28
CA GLN A 246 -3.83 -134.43 -22.92
C GLN A 246 -3.60 -135.69 -22.08
N LEU A 247 -3.45 -135.55 -20.76
CA LEU A 247 -3.33 -136.68 -19.83
C LEU A 247 -4.59 -137.56 -19.88
N ARG A 248 -5.79 -136.98 -19.94
CA ARG A 248 -7.04 -137.74 -20.10
C ARG A 248 -7.13 -138.47 -21.44
N LEU A 249 -6.70 -137.84 -22.54
CA LEU A 249 -6.66 -138.49 -23.85
C LEU A 249 -5.65 -139.64 -23.85
N GLN A 250 -4.43 -139.41 -23.37
CA GLN A 250 -3.42 -140.46 -23.22
C GLN A 250 -3.90 -141.59 -22.30
N GLN A 251 -4.65 -141.29 -21.23
CA GLN A 251 -5.28 -142.31 -20.39
C GLN A 251 -6.31 -143.14 -21.17
N ARG A 252 -7.17 -142.50 -21.97
CA ARG A 252 -8.12 -143.20 -22.85
C ARG A 252 -7.40 -144.06 -23.88
N ASP A 253 -6.38 -143.53 -24.55
CA ASP A 253 -5.56 -144.26 -25.52
C ASP A 253 -4.89 -145.47 -24.86
N ILE A 254 -4.34 -145.31 -23.64
CA ILE A 254 -3.79 -146.42 -22.85
C ILE A 254 -4.87 -147.46 -22.54
N ASP A 255 -6.08 -147.05 -22.17
CA ASP A 255 -7.18 -147.97 -21.87
C ASP A 255 -7.70 -148.67 -23.13
N GLU A 256 -7.77 -148.01 -24.28
CA GLU A 256 -8.08 -148.60 -25.58
C GLU A 256 -6.99 -149.57 -26.03
N LEU A 257 -5.72 -149.20 -25.88
CA LEU A 257 -4.58 -150.09 -26.11
C LEU A 257 -4.61 -151.29 -25.16
N ARG A 258 -5.00 -151.11 -23.90
CA ARG A 258 -5.19 -152.23 -22.95
C ARG A 258 -6.37 -153.12 -23.34
N GLN A 259 -7.48 -152.56 -23.81
CA GLN A 259 -8.65 -153.32 -24.26
C GLN A 259 -8.36 -154.07 -25.56
N THR A 260 -7.72 -153.44 -26.52
CA THR A 260 -7.31 -154.09 -27.78
C THR A 260 -6.24 -155.14 -27.52
N ASN A 261 -5.27 -154.90 -26.63
CA ASN A 261 -4.32 -155.91 -26.21
C ASN A 261 -5.02 -157.08 -25.50
N SER A 262 -5.99 -156.82 -24.61
CA SER A 262 -6.84 -157.86 -24.02
C SER A 262 -7.64 -158.63 -25.09
N HIS A 263 -8.19 -157.96 -26.09
CA HIS A 263 -8.92 -158.59 -27.19
C HIS A 263 -7.99 -159.43 -28.08
N LEU A 264 -6.79 -158.94 -28.40
CA LEU A 264 -5.76 -159.68 -29.13
C LEU A 264 -5.25 -160.86 -28.30
N GLN A 265 -5.08 -160.71 -26.99
CA GLN A 265 -4.72 -161.77 -26.07
C GLN A 265 -5.80 -162.84 -26.00
N ASN A 266 -7.08 -162.45 -25.95
CA ASN A 266 -8.23 -163.36 -26.07
C ASN A 266 -8.28 -164.06 -27.45
N ARG A 267 -7.96 -163.35 -28.55
CA ARG A 267 -7.87 -163.94 -29.90
C ARG A 267 -6.69 -164.90 -30.01
N LEU A 268 -5.55 -164.57 -29.41
CA LEU A 268 -4.41 -165.47 -29.29
C LEU A 268 -4.82 -166.70 -28.50
N ASP A 269 -5.51 -166.57 -27.37
CA ASP A 269 -6.03 -167.71 -26.59
C ASP A 269 -7.03 -168.57 -27.38
N VAL A 270 -7.84 -167.98 -28.26
CA VAL A 270 -8.78 -168.71 -29.15
C VAL A 270 -8.05 -169.40 -30.31
N VAL A 271 -7.01 -168.79 -30.89
CA VAL A 271 -6.17 -169.42 -31.94
C VAL A 271 -5.27 -170.50 -31.33
N LEU A 272 -4.77 -170.29 -30.11
CA LEU A 272 -3.97 -171.25 -29.33
C LEU A 272 -4.78 -172.50 -28.95
N ARG A 273 -6.12 -172.41 -28.88
CA ARG A 273 -7.00 -173.56 -28.59
C ARG A 273 -7.42 -174.39 -29.81
N ARG A 274 -7.03 -174.07 -31.06
CA ARG A 274 -7.51 -174.76 -32.28
C ARG A 274 -6.49 -175.61 -33.07
N CYS A 275 -5.21 -175.63 -32.72
CA CYS A 275 -4.25 -176.62 -33.26
C CYS A 275 -3.21 -176.98 -32.20
N GLY A 276 -3.00 -178.28 -32.00
CA GLY A 276 -1.91 -178.83 -31.21
C GLY A 276 -0.67 -179.14 -32.05
N THR A 277 0.46 -179.23 -31.33
CA THR A 277 1.77 -179.85 -31.63
C THR A 277 2.89 -178.99 -32.26
N PRO A 278 4.16 -179.28 -31.87
CA PRO A 278 5.14 -178.28 -31.42
C PRO A 278 6.34 -178.12 -32.38
N ILE A 279 7.34 -177.29 -31.98
CA ILE A 279 8.77 -177.18 -32.41
C ILE A 279 9.12 -175.69 -32.60
N ASN A 280 9.86 -175.06 -31.68
CA ASN A 280 11.33 -175.04 -31.48
C ASN A 280 12.09 -174.13 -32.46
N GLY A 281 12.88 -173.21 -31.88
CA GLY A 281 14.05 -172.56 -32.49
C GLY A 281 13.71 -171.56 -33.59
N ASP A 282 14.41 -170.45 -33.79
CA ASP A 282 15.62 -169.87 -33.23
C ASP A 282 15.54 -168.39 -33.67
N LYS A 283 15.79 -167.41 -32.79
CA LYS A 283 17.04 -166.61 -32.74
C LYS A 283 17.53 -166.07 -34.12
N PRO A 284 18.38 -165.03 -34.14
CA PRO A 284 18.37 -163.75 -33.45
C PRO A 284 18.87 -162.65 -34.44
N SER A 285 19.53 -161.61 -33.91
CA SER A 285 20.46 -160.69 -34.59
C SER A 285 19.83 -159.35 -35.04
N LEU A 286 20.00 -158.24 -34.33
CA LEU A 286 21.26 -157.54 -33.98
C LEU A 286 21.91 -156.92 -35.23
N PHE A 287 21.59 -155.64 -35.46
CA PHE A 287 22.53 -154.55 -35.80
C PHE A 287 21.70 -153.24 -35.85
N ASN A 288 21.87 -152.30 -34.91
CA ASN A 288 22.96 -151.34 -34.71
C ASN A 288 22.90 -150.11 -35.64
N GLU A 289 22.72 -148.96 -34.99
CA GLU A 289 23.22 -147.60 -35.24
C GLU A 289 23.06 -146.89 -36.61
N ILE A 290 22.48 -145.69 -36.49
CA ILE A 290 22.93 -144.37 -36.98
C ILE A 290 23.42 -144.30 -38.45
N GLU A 291 22.76 -143.47 -39.30
CA GLU A 291 23.26 -142.14 -39.72
C GLU A 291 22.41 -141.54 -40.87
N MET A 292 21.94 -140.30 -40.63
CA MET A 292 21.89 -139.10 -41.49
C MET A 292 21.47 -139.09 -42.99
N SER A 293 20.66 -138.04 -43.25
CA SER A 293 20.61 -137.14 -44.42
C SER A 293 19.82 -137.53 -45.68
N SER A 294 18.80 -136.72 -46.03
CA SER A 294 18.83 -135.72 -47.14
C SER A 294 17.44 -135.42 -47.76
N GLN A 295 17.01 -134.16 -47.64
CA GLN A 295 16.36 -133.27 -48.64
C GLN A 295 15.26 -133.78 -49.60
N SER A 296 14.10 -133.09 -49.57
CA SER A 296 13.48 -132.31 -50.67
C SER A 296 12.17 -131.71 -50.10
N SER A 297 11.66 -130.52 -50.40
CA SER A 297 11.95 -129.43 -51.33
C SER A 297 11.01 -128.27 -50.96
N VAL A 298 11.38 -127.05 -51.35
CA VAL A 298 10.59 -125.80 -51.48
C VAL A 298 10.12 -125.02 -50.24
N GLU A 299 10.99 -124.05 -49.85
CA GLU A 299 10.82 -122.57 -49.87
C GLU A 299 9.66 -121.91 -49.10
N ASP A 300 9.78 -120.75 -48.44
CA ASP A 300 10.85 -119.88 -47.88
C ASP A 300 10.04 -118.77 -47.15
N GLU A 301 10.14 -118.60 -45.83
CA GLU A 301 10.76 -117.47 -45.09
C GLU A 301 10.69 -116.07 -45.77
N LEU A 302 10.51 -114.91 -45.13
CA LEU A 302 10.51 -114.50 -43.72
C LEU A 302 10.04 -113.04 -43.56
N ARG A 303 9.98 -112.63 -42.29
CA ARG A 303 9.57 -111.37 -41.67
C ARG A 303 10.65 -110.27 -41.60
N SER A 304 10.20 -109.00 -41.63
CA SER A 304 10.69 -107.81 -40.85
C SER A 304 12.09 -107.20 -41.17
N PRO A 305 12.57 -106.06 -40.60
CA PRO A 305 11.99 -104.80 -40.05
C PRO A 305 12.75 -103.47 -40.47
N SER A 306 12.29 -102.34 -39.92
CA SER A 306 12.87 -100.98 -39.68
C SER A 306 14.36 -100.65 -39.94
N GLN A 307 14.68 -99.45 -40.49
CA GLN A 307 15.53 -98.38 -39.88
C GLN A 307 15.86 -97.19 -40.81
N CYS A 308 16.21 -96.05 -40.17
CA CYS A 308 16.52 -94.72 -40.71
C CYS A 308 17.84 -94.56 -41.50
N GLY A 309 17.88 -93.55 -42.41
CA GLY A 309 18.90 -92.49 -42.35
C GLY A 309 19.93 -92.30 -43.49
N ARG A 310 19.65 -91.31 -44.36
CA ARG A 310 20.55 -90.24 -44.87
C ARG A 310 21.62 -90.54 -45.95
N SER A 311 21.53 -89.86 -47.12
CA SER A 311 22.56 -88.95 -47.68
C SER A 311 22.17 -88.24 -49.01
N LYS A 312 22.94 -87.20 -49.34
CA LYS A 312 22.73 -85.97 -50.16
C LYS A 312 22.83 -86.08 -51.71
N ASN A 313 22.08 -85.17 -52.39
CA ASN A 313 22.33 -84.35 -53.63
C ASN A 313 22.56 -85.04 -55.02
N PRO A 314 22.36 -84.35 -56.19
CA PRO A 314 22.43 -82.89 -56.47
C PRO A 314 21.42 -82.22 -57.47
N SER A 315 21.52 -80.88 -57.49
CA SER A 315 21.18 -79.76 -58.39
C SER A 315 20.68 -79.87 -59.87
N LEU A 316 19.84 -78.87 -60.22
CA LEU A 316 19.79 -77.97 -61.41
C LEU A 316 19.20 -78.40 -62.78
N GLY A 317 18.33 -77.56 -63.35
CA GLY A 317 17.97 -77.51 -64.80
C GLY A 317 16.73 -76.66 -65.12
N PHE A 318 16.83 -75.75 -66.10
CA PHE A 318 15.96 -74.61 -66.44
C PHE A 318 15.76 -74.53 -67.97
N LEU A 319 14.59 -74.03 -68.44
CA LEU A 319 14.18 -73.54 -69.80
C LEU A 319 14.29 -74.52 -71.01
N GLU A 320 13.56 -74.40 -72.14
CA GLU A 320 12.92 -73.28 -72.87
C GLU A 320 11.97 -73.83 -74.00
N ASP A 321 10.97 -73.02 -74.43
CA ASP A 321 10.48 -72.69 -75.80
C ASP A 321 10.11 -73.78 -76.87
N GLU A 322 9.28 -73.59 -77.91
CA GLU A 322 8.46 -72.53 -78.54
C GLU A 322 7.57 -73.20 -79.63
N ILE A 323 6.61 -72.48 -80.27
CA ILE A 323 6.46 -72.32 -81.76
C ILE A 323 5.05 -71.84 -82.22
N GLU A 324 5.07 -70.67 -82.93
CA GLU A 324 4.28 -70.13 -84.09
C GLU A 324 2.74 -69.91 -84.02
N CYS A 325 2.10 -68.90 -84.66
CA CYS A 325 2.45 -67.61 -85.34
C CYS A 325 1.16 -66.82 -85.73
N ASP A 326 1.35 -65.55 -86.15
CA ASP A 326 0.57 -64.65 -87.05
C ASP A 326 -0.53 -63.66 -86.56
N ASP A 327 -0.10 -62.38 -86.51
CA ASP A 327 -0.48 -61.19 -87.33
C ASP A 327 -1.88 -60.48 -87.36
N SER A 328 -1.77 -59.14 -87.15
CA SER A 328 -2.38 -57.99 -87.87
C SER A 328 -3.79 -57.40 -87.54
N ASP A 329 -3.76 -56.23 -86.87
CA ASP A 329 -4.30 -54.88 -87.21
C ASP A 329 -5.75 -54.56 -87.70
N LEU A 330 -6.43 -53.74 -86.88
CA LEU A 330 -6.99 -52.38 -87.13
C LEU A 330 -8.32 -52.11 -87.94
N VAL A 331 -9.36 -51.66 -87.19
CA VAL A 331 -10.29 -50.51 -87.38
C VAL A 331 -11.64 -50.60 -88.16
N LEU A 332 -12.71 -50.32 -87.37
CA LEU A 332 -14.01 -49.61 -87.56
C LEU A 332 -15.04 -50.06 -88.62
N ALA A 333 -16.27 -50.41 -88.17
CA ALA A 333 -17.47 -49.56 -88.30
C ALA A 333 -18.79 -50.26 -87.85
N MET A 334 -19.45 -49.63 -86.87
CA MET A 334 -20.89 -49.33 -86.79
C MET A 334 -21.94 -50.45 -86.55
N ASP A 335 -22.43 -50.45 -85.31
CA ASP A 335 -23.85 -50.43 -84.91
C ASP A 335 -24.76 -51.60 -85.30
N THR A 336 -24.40 -52.81 -84.86
CA THR A 336 -25.38 -53.89 -84.54
C THR A 336 -24.92 -54.86 -83.43
N GLU A 337 -23.70 -54.70 -82.88
CA GLU A 337 -23.14 -55.60 -81.85
C GLU A 337 -23.45 -55.23 -80.40
N ASP A 338 -23.76 -53.96 -80.10
CA ASP A 338 -23.85 -53.47 -78.72
C ASP A 338 -25.04 -54.08 -77.93
N SER A 339 -26.11 -54.49 -78.62
CA SER A 339 -27.27 -55.11 -77.94
C SER A 339 -27.06 -56.58 -77.59
N TRP A 340 -26.15 -57.30 -78.26
CA TRP A 340 -25.82 -58.70 -77.95
C TRP A 340 -24.64 -58.77 -76.96
N LYS A 341 -23.65 -57.88 -77.10
CA LYS A 341 -22.56 -57.71 -76.12
C LYS A 341 -23.10 -57.29 -74.75
N PHE A 342 -24.08 -56.40 -74.68
CA PHE A 342 -24.75 -56.07 -73.42
C PHE A 342 -25.49 -57.27 -72.80
N ARG A 343 -26.06 -58.17 -73.61
CA ARG A 343 -26.67 -59.42 -73.10
C ARG A 343 -25.63 -60.45 -72.66
N GLU A 344 -24.48 -60.49 -73.30
CA GLU A 344 -23.34 -61.35 -72.96
C GLU A 344 -22.62 -60.89 -71.68
N GLU A 345 -22.53 -59.57 -71.43
CA GLU A 345 -22.03 -58.96 -70.19
C GLU A 345 -22.99 -59.08 -69.01
N LEU A 346 -24.30 -59.22 -69.26
CA LEU A 346 -25.29 -59.45 -68.21
C LEU A 346 -25.23 -60.86 -67.61
N VAL A 347 -24.73 -61.86 -68.35
CA VAL A 347 -24.59 -63.24 -67.85
C VAL A 347 -23.54 -63.37 -66.71
N PRO A 348 -22.31 -62.81 -66.81
CA PRO A 348 -21.37 -62.81 -65.71
C PRO A 348 -21.84 -61.94 -64.54
N ILE A 349 -22.54 -60.81 -64.78
CA ILE A 349 -23.12 -59.99 -63.71
C ILE A 349 -24.22 -60.77 -62.96
N TYR A 350 -25.10 -61.47 -63.69
CA TYR A 350 -26.11 -62.35 -63.10
C TYR A 350 -25.47 -63.50 -62.31
N ARG A 351 -24.40 -64.13 -62.81
CA ARG A 351 -23.61 -65.13 -62.05
C ARG A 351 -22.94 -64.55 -60.81
N GLN A 352 -22.41 -63.32 -60.89
CA GLN A 352 -21.79 -62.62 -59.78
C GLN A 352 -22.83 -62.29 -58.69
N LEU A 353 -23.99 -61.77 -59.07
CA LEU A 353 -25.11 -61.52 -58.15
C LEU A 353 -25.62 -62.82 -57.53
N ARG A 354 -25.74 -63.91 -58.30
CA ARG A 354 -26.19 -65.20 -57.78
C ARG A 354 -25.19 -65.80 -56.78
N ARG A 355 -23.88 -65.71 -57.07
CA ARG A 355 -22.80 -66.05 -56.12
C ARG A 355 -22.86 -65.21 -54.86
N LEU A 356 -23.10 -63.90 -54.97
CA LEU A 356 -23.26 -63.01 -53.80
C LEU A 356 -24.51 -63.36 -52.98
N CYS A 357 -25.63 -63.72 -53.62
CA CYS A 357 -26.80 -64.26 -52.93
C CYS A 357 -26.51 -65.60 -52.23
N GLU A 358 -25.76 -66.51 -52.85
CA GLU A 358 -25.31 -67.77 -52.26
C GLU A 358 -24.32 -67.55 -51.11
N ASP A 359 -23.41 -66.58 -51.21
CA ASP A 359 -22.47 -66.22 -50.16
C ASP A 359 -23.16 -65.56 -48.97
N LEU A 360 -24.20 -64.73 -49.20
CA LEU A 360 -25.05 -64.18 -48.14
C LEU A 360 -25.90 -65.27 -47.48
N ARG A 361 -26.42 -66.24 -48.24
CA ARG A 361 -27.10 -67.43 -47.68
C ARG A 361 -26.13 -68.30 -46.87
N ARG A 362 -24.90 -68.53 -47.34
CA ARG A 362 -23.85 -69.25 -46.57
C ARG A 362 -23.46 -68.53 -45.29
N ARG A 363 -23.38 -67.20 -45.30
CA ARG A 363 -23.13 -66.40 -44.07
C ARG A 363 -24.29 -66.48 -43.08
N ARG A 364 -25.53 -66.54 -43.56
CA ARG A 364 -26.73 -66.80 -42.75
C ARG A 364 -26.71 -68.21 -42.16
N ASP A 365 -26.41 -69.21 -42.97
CA ASP A 365 -26.49 -70.62 -42.59
C ASP A 365 -25.31 -71.06 -41.68
N ASN A 366 -24.21 -70.29 -41.62
CA ASN A 366 -23.12 -70.48 -40.65
C ASN A 366 -23.52 -70.25 -39.18
N TYR A 367 -24.74 -69.76 -38.89
CA TYR A 367 -25.30 -69.66 -37.55
C TYR A 367 -26.30 -70.80 -37.20
N SER A 368 -26.56 -71.75 -38.10
CA SER A 368 -27.42 -72.91 -37.82
C SER A 368 -26.68 -74.22 -38.08
N SER A 369 -26.41 -74.94 -37.01
CA SER A 369 -25.77 -76.25 -37.01
C SER A 369 -26.63 -77.29 -37.75
N ALA A 370 -25.96 -78.08 -38.59
CA ALA A 370 -26.33 -79.41 -39.08
C ALA A 370 -27.65 -79.54 -39.86
N ASP A 371 -27.55 -79.82 -41.16
CA ASP A 371 -27.79 -81.17 -41.69
C ASP A 371 -27.58 -81.17 -43.21
N SER A 372 -27.11 -82.31 -43.68
CA SER A 372 -26.88 -82.77 -45.04
C SER A 372 -27.82 -82.26 -46.15
N GLY A 373 -27.27 -82.07 -47.35
CA GLY A 373 -28.12 -82.00 -48.55
C GLY A 373 -27.50 -81.38 -49.78
N ILE A 374 -26.67 -82.17 -50.48
CA ILE A 374 -26.62 -82.29 -51.94
C ILE A 374 -26.66 -80.98 -52.75
N SER A 375 -25.47 -80.69 -53.30
CA SER A 375 -25.22 -79.82 -54.44
C SER A 375 -26.23 -80.02 -55.57
N HIS A 376 -27.03 -78.99 -55.85
CA HIS A 376 -27.64 -78.85 -57.17
C HIS A 376 -26.75 -77.96 -58.04
N SER A 377 -26.26 -78.58 -59.11
CA SER A 377 -25.61 -77.98 -60.27
C SER A 377 -26.34 -76.71 -60.74
N PRO A 378 -25.62 -75.64 -61.15
CA PRO A 378 -26.26 -74.48 -61.75
C PRO A 378 -26.88 -74.89 -63.08
N GLU A 379 -28.19 -74.75 -63.21
CA GLU A 379 -28.90 -74.88 -64.48
C GLU A 379 -28.35 -73.83 -65.46
N GLU A 380 -27.76 -74.29 -66.57
CA GLU A 380 -27.17 -73.45 -67.60
C GLU A 380 -28.25 -72.67 -68.36
N ILE A 381 -28.57 -71.47 -67.90
CA ILE A 381 -29.44 -70.54 -68.63
C ILE A 381 -28.60 -69.91 -69.76
N ARG A 382 -28.94 -70.22 -71.03
CA ARG A 382 -28.31 -69.57 -72.20
C ARG A 382 -28.80 -68.12 -72.34
N ALA A 383 -28.01 -67.27 -73.01
CA ALA A 383 -28.32 -65.85 -73.24
C ALA A 383 -29.69 -65.56 -73.89
N SER A 384 -30.30 -66.57 -74.52
CA SER A 384 -31.64 -66.52 -75.12
C SER A 384 -32.82 -66.61 -74.13
N GLU A 385 -32.60 -66.93 -72.86
CA GLU A 385 -33.68 -67.17 -71.88
C GLU A 385 -33.85 -66.05 -70.84
N ILE A 386 -33.01 -65.01 -70.88
CA ILE A 386 -33.13 -63.83 -70.01
C ILE A 386 -34.32 -62.98 -70.48
N ARG A 387 -35.49 -63.23 -69.90
CA ARG A 387 -36.66 -62.35 -70.01
C ARG A 387 -36.48 -61.12 -69.13
N LEU A 388 -37.03 -59.98 -69.57
CA LEU A 388 -37.18 -58.75 -68.78
C LEU A 388 -37.81 -59.12 -67.43
N GLY A 389 -37.05 -59.01 -66.34
CA GLY A 389 -37.51 -59.37 -65.00
C GLY A 389 -36.59 -60.29 -64.20
N MET A 390 -35.71 -61.08 -64.83
CA MET A 390 -34.83 -62.03 -64.09
C MET A 390 -33.68 -61.33 -63.34
N LEU A 391 -33.07 -60.31 -63.94
CA LEU A 391 -32.11 -59.46 -63.22
C LEU A 391 -32.81 -58.65 -62.15
N THR A 392 -34.04 -58.21 -62.40
CA THR A 392 -34.87 -57.48 -61.43
C THR A 392 -35.33 -58.40 -60.29
N SER A 393 -35.50 -59.70 -60.52
CA SER A 393 -35.83 -60.66 -59.46
C SER A 393 -34.60 -61.01 -58.64
N ILE A 394 -33.44 -61.22 -59.25
CA ILE A 394 -32.20 -61.46 -58.51
C ILE A 394 -31.73 -60.19 -57.77
N THR A 395 -31.86 -58.99 -58.33
CA THR A 395 -31.55 -57.76 -57.57
C THR A 395 -32.57 -57.51 -56.46
N LYS A 396 -33.84 -57.91 -56.63
CA LYS A 396 -34.82 -57.93 -55.53
C LYS A 396 -34.51 -59.01 -54.50
N GLU A 397 -34.04 -60.19 -54.88
CA GLU A 397 -33.61 -61.24 -53.93
C GLU A 397 -32.33 -60.84 -53.20
N LEU A 398 -31.38 -60.19 -53.88
CA LEU A 398 -30.15 -59.66 -53.27
C LEU A 398 -30.49 -58.45 -52.39
N GLY A 399 -31.43 -57.61 -52.80
CA GLY A 399 -32.03 -56.56 -51.99
C GLY A 399 -32.73 -57.11 -50.75
N ASN A 400 -33.56 -58.15 -50.89
CA ASN A 400 -34.24 -58.81 -49.78
C ASN A 400 -33.27 -59.55 -48.85
N LEU A 401 -32.20 -60.17 -49.36
CA LEU A 401 -31.17 -60.82 -48.55
C LEU A 401 -30.27 -59.80 -47.84
N ILE A 402 -30.05 -58.63 -48.45
CA ILE A 402 -29.38 -57.49 -47.79
C ILE A 402 -30.31 -56.91 -46.72
N GLU A 403 -31.58 -56.67 -47.04
CA GLU A 403 -32.59 -56.23 -46.07
C GLU A 403 -32.76 -57.25 -44.94
N GLU A 404 -32.80 -58.56 -45.22
CA GLU A 404 -32.80 -59.62 -44.20
C GLU A 404 -31.50 -59.67 -43.39
N ALA A 405 -30.33 -59.38 -43.98
CA ALA A 405 -29.06 -59.28 -43.24
C ALA A 405 -28.98 -58.02 -42.36
N PHE A 406 -29.66 -56.94 -42.75
CA PHE A 406 -29.84 -55.73 -41.93
C PHE A 406 -30.94 -55.91 -40.87
N MET A 407 -32.00 -56.66 -41.14
CA MET A 407 -33.09 -56.95 -40.18
C MET A 407 -32.72 -58.07 -39.20
N SER A 408 -31.86 -59.02 -39.58
CA SER A 408 -31.27 -59.99 -38.64
C SER A 408 -30.13 -59.41 -37.79
N GLN A 409 -29.72 -58.16 -38.05
CA GLN A 409 -28.89 -57.35 -37.15
C GLN A 409 -29.69 -56.71 -36.00
N ASP A 410 -31.03 -56.70 -36.05
CA ASP A 410 -31.84 -56.03 -35.03
C ASP A 410 -31.97 -56.80 -33.70
N ASP A 411 -31.46 -58.04 -33.59
CA ASP A 411 -31.41 -58.81 -32.32
C ASP A 411 -29.99 -59.22 -31.87
N GLY A 412 -28.95 -58.66 -32.49
CA GLY A 412 -27.58 -58.97 -32.11
C GLY A 412 -26.58 -58.11 -32.85
N MET A 413 -26.39 -56.88 -32.36
CA MET A 413 -25.32 -56.00 -32.80
C MET A 413 -23.99 -56.78 -32.85
N CYS A 414 -23.25 -56.64 -33.94
CA CYS A 414 -21.86 -57.05 -33.99
C CYS A 414 -21.13 -56.48 -32.76
N GLN A 415 -20.38 -57.29 -32.00
CA GLN A 415 -19.69 -56.84 -30.77
C GLN A 415 -18.82 -55.58 -30.98
N SER A 416 -18.24 -55.42 -32.18
CA SER A 416 -17.49 -54.20 -32.53
C SER A 416 -18.39 -52.98 -32.75
N CYS A 417 -19.62 -53.14 -33.23
CA CYS A 417 -20.59 -52.05 -33.37
C CYS A 417 -21.20 -51.64 -32.02
N GLN A 418 -21.36 -52.60 -31.10
CA GLN A 418 -21.83 -52.34 -29.73
C GLN A 418 -20.77 -51.58 -28.91
N SER A 419 -19.49 -51.97 -29.00
CA SER A 419 -18.41 -51.22 -28.36
C SER A 419 -18.28 -49.81 -28.95
N LEU A 420 -18.40 -49.66 -30.28
CA LEU A 420 -18.37 -48.34 -30.92
C LEU A 420 -19.57 -47.46 -30.55
N ALA A 421 -20.73 -48.04 -30.26
CA ALA A 421 -21.89 -47.29 -29.77
C ALA A 421 -21.70 -46.82 -28.32
N GLU A 422 -21.15 -47.68 -27.45
CA GLU A 422 -20.78 -47.33 -26.07
C GLU A 422 -19.65 -46.28 -26.04
N ASP A 423 -18.65 -46.40 -26.92
CA ASP A 423 -17.59 -45.41 -27.09
C ASP A 423 -18.12 -44.08 -27.63
N ARG A 424 -19.13 -44.10 -28.51
CA ARG A 424 -19.81 -42.87 -28.97
C ARG A 424 -20.60 -42.22 -27.85
N GLU A 425 -21.35 -42.99 -27.06
CA GLU A 425 -22.13 -42.47 -25.93
C GLU A 425 -21.22 -41.89 -24.84
N THR A 426 -20.09 -42.54 -24.55
CA THR A 426 -19.10 -42.01 -23.61
C THR A 426 -18.39 -40.77 -24.15
N LEU A 427 -18.06 -40.72 -25.44
CA LEU A 427 -17.53 -39.51 -26.08
C LEU A 427 -18.54 -38.35 -26.04
N GLU A 428 -19.83 -38.60 -26.27
CA GLU A 428 -20.87 -37.58 -26.15
C GLU A 428 -21.03 -37.09 -24.70
N LYS A 429 -20.96 -37.98 -23.71
CA LYS A 429 -20.96 -37.61 -22.29
C LYS A 429 -19.75 -36.74 -21.94
N VAL A 430 -18.55 -37.14 -22.36
CA VAL A 430 -17.32 -36.36 -22.17
C VAL A 430 -17.39 -35.03 -22.90
N GLN A 431 -17.95 -34.97 -24.11
CA GLN A 431 -18.16 -33.71 -24.84
C GLN A 431 -19.12 -32.76 -24.10
N LYS A 432 -20.22 -33.28 -23.54
CA LYS A 432 -21.17 -32.48 -22.74
C LYS A 432 -20.51 -31.98 -21.45
N GLU A 433 -19.78 -32.83 -20.73
CA GLU A 433 -19.04 -32.42 -19.53
C GLU A 433 -17.97 -31.36 -19.86
N LEU A 434 -17.30 -31.48 -21.00
CA LEU A 434 -16.29 -30.51 -21.46
C LEU A 434 -16.95 -29.19 -21.88
N GLN A 435 -18.15 -29.22 -22.45
CA GLN A 435 -18.96 -28.02 -22.71
C GLN A 435 -19.40 -27.34 -21.41
N GLU A 436 -19.94 -28.09 -20.45
CA GLU A 436 -20.34 -27.56 -19.14
C GLU A 436 -19.15 -26.96 -18.39
N LYS A 437 -17.98 -27.62 -18.42
CA LYS A 437 -16.75 -27.07 -17.84
C LYS A 437 -16.27 -25.82 -18.56
N ASN A 438 -16.39 -25.75 -19.88
CA ASN A 438 -16.10 -24.53 -20.63
C ASN A 438 -17.05 -23.38 -20.29
N GLU A 439 -18.34 -23.64 -20.10
CA GLU A 439 -19.29 -22.63 -19.64
C GLU A 439 -19.01 -22.19 -18.19
N GLU A 440 -18.63 -23.11 -17.31
CA GLU A 440 -18.22 -22.80 -15.94
C GLU A 440 -16.95 -21.95 -15.92
N ILE A 441 -15.96 -22.26 -16.77
CA ILE A 441 -14.77 -21.44 -16.96
C ILE A 441 -15.15 -20.05 -17.48
N LYS A 442 -16.04 -19.95 -18.47
CA LYS A 442 -16.52 -18.65 -18.98
C LYS A 442 -17.16 -17.81 -17.88
N ARG A 443 -18.07 -18.39 -17.08
CA ARG A 443 -18.68 -17.69 -15.93
C ARG A 443 -17.61 -17.22 -14.93
N LYS A 444 -16.65 -18.08 -14.58
CA LYS A 444 -15.55 -17.72 -13.69
C LYS A 444 -14.64 -16.63 -14.28
N THR A 445 -14.42 -16.61 -15.59
CA THR A 445 -13.66 -15.54 -16.25
C THR A 445 -14.44 -14.22 -16.28
N GLU A 446 -15.76 -14.26 -16.45
CA GLU A 446 -16.64 -13.10 -16.36
C GLU A 446 -16.65 -12.55 -14.94
N ASP A 447 -16.82 -13.39 -13.93
CA ASP A 447 -16.75 -13.00 -12.51
C ASP A 447 -15.38 -12.42 -12.15
N ALA A 448 -14.29 -13.03 -12.62
CA ALA A 448 -12.94 -12.51 -12.43
C ALA A 448 -12.76 -11.14 -13.09
N SER A 449 -13.29 -10.94 -14.30
CA SER A 449 -13.22 -9.63 -14.97
C SER A 449 -14.09 -8.57 -14.30
N GLN A 450 -15.25 -8.93 -13.75
CA GLN A 450 -16.09 -8.04 -12.95
C GLN A 450 -15.42 -7.66 -11.62
N LEU A 451 -14.81 -8.62 -10.91
CA LEU A 451 -14.07 -8.34 -9.69
C LEU A 451 -12.84 -7.48 -9.98
N PHE A 452 -12.14 -7.73 -11.09
CA PHE A 452 -11.03 -6.89 -11.53
C PHE A 452 -11.49 -5.46 -11.81
N ALA A 453 -12.60 -5.26 -12.53
CA ALA A 453 -13.17 -3.94 -12.78
C ALA A 453 -13.53 -3.21 -11.46
N LYS A 454 -14.16 -3.90 -10.51
CA LYS A 454 -14.47 -3.34 -9.18
C LYS A 454 -13.22 -2.95 -8.41
N LEU A 455 -12.18 -3.79 -8.44
CA LEU A 455 -10.90 -3.50 -7.81
C LEU A 455 -10.23 -2.27 -8.44
N THR A 456 -10.24 -2.16 -9.76
CA THR A 456 -9.69 -0.97 -10.44
C THR A 456 -10.45 0.31 -10.10
N LEU A 457 -11.79 0.25 -9.97
CA LEU A 457 -12.58 1.40 -9.54
C LEU A 457 -12.24 1.80 -8.10
N GLN A 458 -12.19 0.84 -7.18
CA GLN A 458 -11.79 1.11 -5.79
C GLN A 458 -10.36 1.66 -5.69
N GLU A 459 -9.43 1.17 -6.51
CA GLU A 459 -8.07 1.73 -6.59
C GLU A 459 -8.07 3.19 -7.07
N THR A 460 -8.89 3.53 -8.08
CA THR A 460 -9.02 4.92 -8.54
C THR A 460 -9.67 5.82 -7.49
N GLU A 461 -10.69 5.36 -6.77
CA GLU A 461 -11.33 6.10 -5.67
C GLU A 461 -10.35 6.33 -4.52
N LEU A 462 -9.58 5.30 -4.14
CA LEU A 462 -8.54 5.43 -3.12
C LEU A 462 -7.45 6.42 -3.54
N ASN A 463 -7.06 6.44 -4.81
CA ASN A 463 -6.09 7.40 -5.32
C ASN A 463 -6.65 8.83 -5.32
N ALA A 464 -7.90 9.03 -5.72
CA ALA A 464 -8.55 10.34 -5.67
C ALA A 464 -8.68 10.86 -4.22
N ILE A 465 -9.02 9.99 -3.26
CA ILE A 465 -9.07 10.36 -1.83
C ILE A 465 -7.68 10.69 -1.30
N LYS A 466 -6.64 9.93 -1.67
CA LYS A 466 -5.25 10.23 -1.31
C LYS A 466 -4.80 11.59 -1.86
N GLU A 467 -5.10 11.87 -3.13
CA GLU A 467 -4.79 13.17 -3.75
C GLU A 467 -5.49 14.32 -3.03
N SER A 468 -6.78 14.18 -2.69
CA SER A 468 -7.51 15.18 -1.91
C SER A 468 -6.93 15.39 -0.51
N ARG A 469 -6.53 14.32 0.18
CA ARG A 469 -5.83 14.40 1.47
C ARG A 469 -4.50 15.13 1.33
N ASP A 470 -3.70 14.78 0.33
CA ASP A 470 -2.38 15.37 0.12
C ASP A 470 -2.50 16.86 -0.24
N GLN A 471 -3.54 17.23 -1.00
CA GLN A 471 -3.89 18.62 -1.29
C GLN A 471 -4.22 19.40 0.00
N LEU A 472 -5.09 18.85 0.86
CA LEU A 472 -5.46 19.47 2.14
C LEU A 472 -4.28 19.56 3.11
N GLN A 473 -3.39 18.56 3.09
CA GLN A 473 -2.18 18.56 3.90
C GLN A 473 -1.22 19.66 3.43
N SER A 474 -1.02 19.80 2.11
CA SER A 474 -0.23 20.90 1.51
C SER A 474 -0.80 22.28 1.87
N ASP A 475 -2.12 22.45 1.81
CA ASP A 475 -2.77 23.72 2.18
C ASP A 475 -2.62 24.04 3.68
N LEU A 476 -2.69 23.01 4.54
CA LEU A 476 -2.45 23.16 5.97
C LEU A 476 -0.98 23.53 6.26
N ASP A 477 -0.03 22.90 5.59
CA ASP A 477 1.40 23.21 5.71
C ASP A 477 1.69 24.61 5.21
N ASN A 478 1.11 25.03 4.09
CA ASN A 478 1.20 26.40 3.57
C ASN A 478 0.58 27.42 4.54
N SER A 479 -0.56 27.10 5.16
CA SER A 479 -1.18 27.95 6.18
C SER A 479 -0.35 28.03 7.46
N SER A 480 0.26 26.91 7.88
CA SER A 480 1.17 26.85 9.03
C SER A 480 2.41 27.70 8.77
N LEU A 481 3.03 27.55 7.61
CA LEU A 481 4.17 28.35 7.17
C LEU A 481 3.81 29.84 7.11
N ALA A 482 2.61 30.19 6.63
CA ALA A 482 2.13 31.57 6.62
C ALA A 482 1.95 32.13 8.04
N LYS A 483 1.36 31.35 8.96
CA LYS A 483 1.23 31.74 10.39
C LYS A 483 2.60 31.88 11.05
N ASP A 484 3.54 30.96 10.81
CA ASP A 484 4.90 31.02 11.34
C ASP A 484 5.66 32.25 10.82
N GLN A 485 5.47 32.61 9.55
CA GLN A 485 6.03 33.84 8.99
C GLN A 485 5.43 35.09 9.64
N ILE A 486 4.12 35.12 9.89
CA ILE A 486 3.46 36.24 10.58
C ILE A 486 3.98 36.35 12.02
N VAL A 487 4.11 35.22 12.73
CA VAL A 487 4.66 35.20 14.09
C VAL A 487 6.11 35.69 14.08
N LYS A 488 6.97 35.22 13.17
CA LYS A 488 8.36 35.72 13.07
C LYS A 488 8.42 37.23 12.83
N LYS A 489 7.62 37.76 11.90
CA LYS A 489 7.53 39.21 11.66
C LYS A 489 7.05 39.97 12.90
N ALA A 490 6.07 39.44 13.64
CA ALA A 490 5.61 40.06 14.88
C ALA A 490 6.69 40.09 15.97
N TRP A 491 7.50 39.02 16.06
CA TRP A 491 8.65 38.97 16.97
C TRP A 491 9.71 39.99 16.57
N GLU A 492 10.06 40.09 15.29
CA GLU A 492 11.00 41.10 14.79
C GLU A 492 10.54 42.53 15.08
N VAL A 493 9.26 42.82 14.85
CA VAL A 493 8.68 44.16 15.14
C VAL A 493 8.74 44.45 16.64
N ARG A 494 8.38 43.49 17.50
CA ARG A 494 8.48 43.63 18.95
C ARG A 494 9.93 43.88 19.37
N ASP A 495 10.87 43.08 18.87
CA ASP A 495 12.28 43.18 19.25
C ASP A 495 12.88 44.51 18.78
N GLN A 496 12.50 44.98 17.60
CA GLN A 496 12.88 46.30 17.10
C GLN A 496 12.27 47.43 17.94
N ALA A 497 11.02 47.30 18.39
CA ALA A 497 10.38 48.26 19.29
C ALA A 497 11.06 48.27 20.67
N VAL A 498 11.41 47.11 21.21
CA VAL A 498 12.18 46.98 22.46
C VAL A 498 13.55 47.61 22.32
N ALA A 499 14.26 47.38 21.21
CA ALA A 499 15.55 48.00 20.94
C ALA A 499 15.45 49.54 20.88
N ARG A 500 14.42 50.09 20.21
CA ARG A 500 14.15 51.54 20.18
C ARG A 500 13.85 52.09 21.57
N LYS A 501 13.02 51.39 22.35
CA LYS A 501 12.70 51.77 23.73
C LYS A 501 13.98 51.83 24.58
N ASN A 502 14.80 50.78 24.55
CA ASN A 502 16.05 50.73 25.30
C ASN A 502 17.02 51.84 24.87
N ALA A 503 17.09 52.17 23.57
CA ALA A 503 17.92 53.28 23.08
C ALA A 503 17.46 54.63 23.65
N VAL A 504 16.17 54.91 23.63
CA VAL A 504 15.61 56.15 24.21
C VAL A 504 15.79 56.18 25.73
N GLU A 505 15.65 55.05 26.43
CA GLU A 505 15.92 54.97 27.87
C GLU A 505 17.39 55.26 28.20
N ILE A 506 18.33 54.79 27.38
CA ILE A 506 19.76 55.11 27.52
C ILE A 506 20.00 56.61 27.28
N GLU A 507 19.41 57.20 26.25
CA GLU A 507 19.51 58.65 25.99
C GLU A 507 18.89 59.49 27.12
N LEU A 508 17.76 59.05 27.67
CA LEU A 508 17.13 59.68 28.83
C LEU A 508 18.03 59.60 30.07
N ALA A 509 18.67 58.45 30.32
CA ALA A 509 19.64 58.32 31.41
C ALA A 509 20.83 59.26 31.20
N ARG A 510 21.31 59.38 29.96
CA ARG A 510 22.43 60.26 29.60
C ARG A 510 22.09 61.74 29.82
N THR A 511 20.95 62.20 29.31
CA THR A 511 20.48 63.58 29.53
C THR A 511 20.25 63.89 31.01
N ARG A 512 19.76 62.91 31.78
CA ARG A 512 19.63 63.06 33.25
C ARG A 512 20.99 63.23 33.93
N ILE A 513 22.00 62.47 33.51
CA ILE A 513 23.38 62.63 33.98
C ILE A 513 23.91 64.01 33.59
N ASP A 514 23.69 64.47 32.36
CA ASP A 514 24.13 65.78 31.89
C ASP A 514 23.49 66.92 32.70
N VAL A 515 22.20 66.83 33.00
CA VAL A 515 21.50 67.79 33.87
C VAL A 515 22.08 67.78 35.29
N MET A 516 22.35 66.61 35.87
CA MET A 516 23.01 66.52 37.17
C MET A 516 24.41 67.14 37.15
N HIS A 517 25.16 66.94 36.08
CA HIS A 517 26.50 67.52 35.91
C HIS A 517 26.45 69.05 35.79
N ILE A 518 25.56 69.58 34.93
CA ILE A 518 25.37 71.03 34.77
C ILE A 518 24.89 71.67 36.08
N ASN A 519 23.99 71.01 36.82
CA ASN A 519 23.53 71.51 38.12
C ASN A 519 24.67 71.53 39.15
N SER A 520 25.55 70.52 39.16
CA SER A 520 26.77 70.54 39.99
C SER A 520 27.67 71.71 39.63
N GLN A 521 27.93 71.94 38.34
CA GLN A 521 28.72 73.08 37.87
C GLN A 521 28.09 74.42 38.26
N LEU A 522 26.76 74.54 38.19
CA LEU A 522 26.03 75.73 38.60
C LEU A 522 26.18 75.98 40.12
N MET A 523 26.05 74.93 40.94
CA MET A 523 26.25 75.03 42.39
C MET A 523 27.69 75.46 42.72
N GLU A 524 28.69 74.92 42.03
CA GLU A 524 30.08 75.35 42.15
C GLU A 524 30.28 76.82 41.76
N ALA A 525 29.67 77.27 40.66
CA ALA A 525 29.75 78.66 40.22
C ALA A 525 29.04 79.63 41.19
N VAL A 526 27.89 79.23 41.75
CA VAL A 526 27.19 79.99 42.79
C VAL A 526 28.05 80.08 44.06
N GLN A 527 28.66 78.97 44.47
CA GLN A 527 29.55 78.92 45.63
C GLN A 527 30.76 79.85 45.43
N GLN A 528 31.43 79.79 44.28
CA GLN A 528 32.52 80.71 43.93
C GLN A 528 32.06 82.18 43.93
N LYS A 529 30.87 82.48 43.41
CA LYS A 529 30.31 83.83 43.43
C LYS A 529 30.03 84.31 44.86
N ILE A 530 29.52 83.44 45.73
CA ILE A 530 29.31 83.73 47.15
C ILE A 530 30.66 84.04 47.81
N GLU A 531 31.68 83.21 47.60
CA GLU A 531 33.03 83.42 48.14
C GLU A 531 33.64 84.75 47.69
N LEU A 532 33.53 85.09 46.41
CA LEU A 532 33.99 86.39 45.88
C LEU A 532 33.19 87.56 46.48
N SER A 533 31.88 87.40 46.68
CA SER A 533 31.05 88.44 47.31
C SER A 533 31.43 88.66 48.78
N GLN A 534 31.70 87.58 49.52
CA GLN A 534 32.20 87.65 50.90
C GLN A 534 33.57 88.31 50.96
N GLN A 535 34.48 87.97 50.03
CA GLN A 535 35.78 88.64 49.92
C GLN A 535 35.59 90.14 49.65
N LEU A 536 34.70 90.53 48.73
CA LEU A 536 34.42 91.95 48.47
C LEU A 536 33.86 92.68 49.69
N GLU A 537 32.96 92.05 50.46
CA GLU A 537 32.47 92.59 51.74
C GLU A 537 33.60 92.74 52.76
N GLN A 538 34.49 91.77 52.86
CA GLN A 538 35.69 91.83 53.71
C GLN A 538 36.59 93.01 53.30
N TRP A 539 36.85 93.18 52.00
CA TRP A 539 37.64 94.30 51.47
C TRP A 539 36.97 95.66 51.72
N LYS A 540 35.64 95.74 51.63
CA LYS A 540 34.89 96.95 51.98
C LYS A 540 35.07 97.30 53.45
N MET A 541 34.89 96.33 54.34
CA MET A 541 35.09 96.51 55.78
C MET A 541 36.52 96.96 56.09
N ASP A 542 37.53 96.31 55.50
CA ASP A 542 38.95 96.68 55.68
C ASP A 542 39.24 98.10 55.17
N MET A 543 38.64 98.51 54.04
CA MET A 543 38.75 99.88 53.52
C MET A 543 38.06 100.91 54.42
N GLU A 544 36.86 100.63 54.94
CA GLU A 544 36.17 101.48 55.91
C GLU A 544 37.02 101.66 57.17
N VAL A 545 37.59 100.58 57.71
CA VAL A 545 38.50 100.63 58.86
C VAL A 545 39.76 101.45 58.54
N LEU A 546 40.33 101.34 57.35
CA LEU A 546 41.48 102.15 56.94
C LEU A 546 41.12 103.63 56.81
N LEU A 547 39.95 103.95 56.25
CA LEU A 547 39.43 105.32 56.16
C LEU A 547 39.16 105.90 57.55
N ASP A 548 38.50 105.15 58.44
CA ASP A 548 38.25 105.54 59.83
C ASP A 548 39.57 105.77 60.57
N ASN A 549 40.55 104.89 60.41
CA ASN A 549 41.88 105.08 60.96
C ASN A 549 42.59 106.32 60.38
N GLN A 550 42.40 106.63 59.10
CA GLN A 550 42.96 107.82 58.47
C GLN A 550 42.28 109.10 58.95
N VAL A 551 40.95 109.09 59.10
CA VAL A 551 40.16 110.20 59.69
C VAL A 551 40.55 110.41 61.14
N MET A 552 40.64 109.35 61.96
CA MET A 552 41.09 109.42 63.35
C MET A 552 42.53 109.91 63.47
N LYS A 553 43.44 109.50 62.57
CA LYS A 553 44.79 110.06 62.49
C LYS A 553 44.74 111.54 62.16
N LYS A 554 43.96 111.95 61.14
CA LYS A 554 43.80 113.36 60.75
C LYS A 554 43.25 114.22 61.89
N LEU A 555 42.19 113.77 62.56
CA LEU A 555 41.63 114.42 63.74
C LEU A 555 42.66 114.54 64.86
N LYS A 556 43.44 113.49 65.15
CA LYS A 556 44.53 113.55 66.14
C LYS A 556 45.64 114.53 65.74
N THR A 557 46.05 114.58 64.47
CA THR A 557 47.01 115.59 64.00
C THR A 557 46.43 117.00 64.08
N GLN A 558 45.16 117.18 63.74
CA GLN A 558 44.48 118.48 63.79
C GLN A 558 44.30 118.95 65.24
N GLU A 559 43.94 118.07 66.18
CA GLU A 559 43.95 118.36 67.61
C GLU A 559 45.35 118.69 68.14
N GLN A 560 46.41 118.05 67.61
CA GLN A 560 47.79 118.39 67.96
C GLN A 560 48.22 119.74 67.36
N GLU A 561 47.78 120.07 66.15
CA GLU A 561 48.00 121.37 65.51
C GLU A 561 47.22 122.48 66.23
N ASP A 562 45.97 122.24 66.62
CA ASP A 562 45.15 123.15 67.42
C ASP A 562 45.75 123.36 68.83
N LYS A 563 46.33 122.31 69.43
CA LYS A 563 47.10 122.42 70.68
C LYS A 563 48.41 123.21 70.49
N LYS A 564 49.08 123.08 69.34
CA LYS A 564 50.28 123.86 69.00
C LYS A 564 49.95 125.31 68.68
N GLN A 565 48.87 125.60 67.95
CA GLN A 565 48.41 126.96 67.66
C GLN A 565 47.94 127.69 68.93
N LYS A 566 47.30 127.00 69.88
CA LYS A 566 47.00 127.55 71.22
C LYS A 566 48.25 127.84 72.08
N SER A 567 49.42 127.32 71.71
CA SER A 567 50.69 127.60 72.40
C SER A 567 51.58 128.63 71.71
N GLN A 568 51.17 129.20 70.57
CA GLN A 568 52.02 130.05 69.71
C GLN A 568 51.47 131.46 69.44
N THR A 569 50.45 131.90 70.18
CA THR A 569 50.00 133.31 70.25
C THR A 569 50.43 133.92 71.59
N ASP A 570 51.72 134.18 71.75
CA ASP A 570 52.26 135.27 72.59
C ASP A 570 53.76 135.48 72.28
N VAL A 571 54.11 136.74 71.95
CA VAL A 571 55.46 137.36 71.87
C VAL A 571 56.24 137.36 70.52
N SER A 572 55.93 138.38 69.69
CA SER A 572 56.76 139.54 69.25
C SER A 572 58.10 139.44 68.44
N LEU A 573 58.09 140.18 67.29
CA LEU A 573 59.07 141.16 66.71
C LEU A 573 60.33 140.72 65.88
N ASP A 574 60.24 140.86 64.53
CA ASP A 574 61.10 141.56 63.50
C ASP A 574 62.66 141.44 63.40
N PRO A 575 63.34 141.73 62.24
CA PRO A 575 63.28 141.22 60.84
C PRO A 575 64.70 140.87 60.25
N PRO A 576 65.02 141.03 58.93
CA PRO A 576 65.22 140.07 57.80
C PRO A 576 66.74 139.73 57.51
N PRO A 577 67.23 139.12 56.37
CA PRO A 577 66.64 138.89 55.02
C PRO A 577 67.05 137.62 54.20
N THR A 578 66.45 137.52 52.98
CA THR A 578 66.99 136.98 51.69
C THR A 578 67.10 135.46 51.39
N LYS A 579 66.36 135.02 50.35
CA LYS A 579 66.77 134.36 49.07
C LYS A 579 65.89 133.17 48.59
N ARG A 580 65.18 133.44 47.49
CA ARG A 580 65.06 132.69 46.20
C ARG A 580 65.10 131.15 46.18
N GLN A 581 64.04 130.57 45.61
CA GLN A 581 63.93 129.63 44.45
C GLN A 581 62.66 128.77 44.66
N ASN A 582 61.59 128.77 43.86
CA ASN A 582 61.36 128.63 42.42
C ASN A 582 61.66 127.22 41.85
N SER A 583 60.64 126.36 41.81
CA SER A 583 60.40 125.30 40.79
C SER A 583 58.99 124.70 41.04
N LYS A 584 57.96 125.07 40.27
CA LYS A 584 57.56 124.52 38.97
C LYS A 584 57.71 122.99 38.87
N GLY A 585 56.59 122.28 39.06
CA GLY A 585 55.88 121.70 37.91
C GLY A 585 55.84 120.17 37.77
N LYS A 586 54.75 119.77 37.09
CA LYS A 586 54.45 118.52 36.39
C LYS A 586 53.74 117.44 37.23
N LEU A 587 52.44 117.20 37.01
CA LEU A 587 51.80 116.63 35.81
C LEU A 587 52.18 115.17 35.65
N PHE A 588 51.31 114.27 36.11
CA PHE A 588 51.03 113.01 35.41
C PHE A 588 49.57 112.61 35.59
N ARG A 589 48.88 112.57 34.46
CA ARG A 589 47.67 111.79 34.21
C ARG A 589 47.96 110.30 34.44
N LEU A 590 46.86 109.53 34.54
CA LEU A 590 46.48 108.42 33.64
C LEU A 590 46.13 107.10 34.37
N TRP A 591 45.05 106.50 33.84
CA TRP A 591 44.53 105.12 33.99
C TRP A 591 43.55 104.85 35.13
N ARG A 592 42.48 104.06 34.93
CA ARG A 592 41.65 103.65 33.78
C ARG A 592 40.41 103.03 34.45
#